data_AF-A0A372QF37-F1
#
_entry.id   AF-A0A372QF37-F1
#
_cell.length_a   1.000
_cell.length_b   1.000
_cell.length_c   1.000
_cell.angle_alpha   90.00
_cell.angle_beta   90.00
_cell.angle_gamma   90.00
#
_symmetry.space_group_name_H-M   'P 1'
#
loop_
_entity.id
_entity.type
_entity.pdbx_description
1 polymer ?
#
loop_
_entity_poly.entity_id
_entity_poly.type
_entity_poly.pdbx_seq_one_letter_code
_entity_poly.pdbx_strand_id
1 'polypeptide(L)' 'MLFFLLESFIILLPLLGSIVFMTLAERKVMASMQRRVGPNVVRFYGILQPFADGLKLLFKEAVINFLLMG' A
#
# COMPACT_ATOMS: atom_id res chain seq x y z
N MET A 1 -12.61 -29.22 -4.70
CA MET A 1 -12.75 -27.81 -5.12
C MET A 1 -12.49 -26.83 -3.97
N LEU A 2 -13.20 -26.95 -2.83
CA LEU A 2 -13.02 -26.06 -1.67
C LEU A 2 -11.58 -26.01 -1.11
N PHE A 3 -10.89 -27.16 -1.05
CA PHE A 3 -9.50 -27.24 -0.59
C PHE A 3 -8.52 -26.43 -1.47
N PHE A 4 -8.67 -26.52 -2.80
CA PHE A 4 -7.86 -25.73 -3.74
C PHE A 4 -8.07 -24.22 -3.59
N LEU A 5 -9.32 -23.79 -3.30
CA LEU A 5 -9.61 -22.39 -3.01
C LEU A 5 -8.91 -21.95 -1.71
N LEU A 6 -8.98 -22.76 -0.65
CA LEU A 6 -8.33 -22.44 0.62
C LEU A 6 -6.81 -22.32 0.50
N GLU A 7 -6.14 -23.23 -0.21
CA GLU A 7 -4.70 -23.13 -0.45
C GLU A 7 -4.33 -21.85 -1.22
N SER A 8 -5.13 -21.50 -2.23
CA SER A 8 -4.92 -20.27 -3.01
C SER A 8 -4.99 -19.03 -2.12
N PHE A 9 -5.97 -18.94 -1.21
CA PHE A 9 -6.10 -17.82 -0.27
C PHE A 9 -4.96 -17.76 0.76
N ILE A 10 -4.48 -18.93 1.23
CA ILE A 10 -3.36 -19.03 2.16
C ILE A 10 -2.07 -18.47 1.57
N ILE A 11 -1.87 -18.59 0.26
CA ILE A 11 -0.71 -18.04 -0.44
C ILE A 11 -0.93 -16.56 -0.77
N LEU A 12 -2.14 -16.20 -1.23
CA LEU A 12 -2.45 -14.86 -1.72
C LEU A 12 -2.40 -13.78 -0.62
N LEU A 13 -3.00 -14.07 0.54
CA LEU A 13 -3.07 -13.12 1.66
C LEU A 13 -1.70 -12.64 2.18
N PRO A 14 -0.75 -13.53 2.53
CA PRO A 14 0.57 -13.10 2.98
C PRO A 14 1.39 -12.47 1.86
N LEU A 15 1.18 -12.85 0.59
CA LEU A 15 1.86 -12.25 -0.55
C LEU A 15 1.46 -10.77 -0.72
N LEU A 16 0.15 -10.48 -0.70
CA LEU A 16 -0.35 -9.10 -0.73
C LEU A 16 0.08 -8.33 0.52
N GLY A 17 0.01 -8.96 1.70
CA GLY A 17 0.49 -8.36 2.94
C GLY A 17 1.97 -7.94 2.87
N SER A 18 2.82 -8.82 2.35
CA SER A 18 4.26 -8.56 2.20
C SER A 18 4.55 -7.33 1.34
N ILE A 19 3.85 -7.17 0.21
CA ILE A 19 4.02 -6.03 -0.70
C ILE A 19 3.64 -4.71 -0.01
N VAL A 20 2.52 -4.73 0.73
CA VAL A 20 2.01 -3.56 1.48
C VAL A 20 3.01 -3.12 2.57
N PHE A 21 3.61 -4.06 3.29
CA PHE A 21 4.64 -3.76 4.29
C PHE A 21 6.00 -3.36 3.67
N MET A 22 6.39 -3.96 2.55
CA MET A 22 7.61 -3.58 1.83
C MET A 22 7.54 -2.12 1.39
N THR A 23 6.39 -1.67 0.88
CA THR A 23 6.19 -0.26 0.49
C THR A 23 6.37 0.70 1.68
N LEU A 24 5.92 0.31 2.88
CA LEU A 24 6.13 1.08 4.10
C LEU A 24 7.61 1.13 4.50
N ALA A 25 8.31 -0.01 4.37
CA ALA A 25 9.73 -0.12 4.67
C ALA A 25 10.57 0.77 3.74
N GLU A 26 10.32 0.75 2.44
CA GLU A 26 10.98 1.60 1.45
C GLU A 26 10.87 3.08 1.83
N ARG A 27 9.67 3.55 2.19
CA ARG A 27 9.47 4.94 2.62
C ARG A 27 10.24 5.30 3.89
N LYS A 28 10.37 4.37 4.84
CA LYS A 28 11.18 4.56 6.05
C LYS A 28 12.67 4.59 5.74
N VAL A 29 13.14 3.74 4.83
CA VAL A 29 14.54 3.70 4.37
C VAL A 29 14.90 4.99 3.64
N MET A 30 14.09 5.44 2.68
CA MET A 30 14.31 6.69 1.95
C MET A 30 14.30 7.91 2.88
N ALA A 31 13.40 7.93 3.86
CA ALA A 31 13.36 8.99 4.86
C ALA A 31 14.63 9.00 5.73
N SER A 32 15.08 7.81 6.18
CA SER A 32 16.33 7.65 6.93
C SER A 32 17.55 8.13 6.14
N MET A 33 17.65 7.79 4.86
CA MET A 33 18.72 8.27 3.96
C MET A 33 18.74 9.80 3.84
N GLN A 34 17.57 10.43 3.85
CA GLN A 34 17.40 11.89 3.76
C GLN A 34 17.46 12.59 5.13
N ARG A 35 17.83 11.88 6.21
CA ARG A 35 17.79 12.38 7.61
C ARG A 35 16.47 13.04 7.98
N ARG A 36 15.35 12.51 7.48
CA ARG A 36 13.99 12.92 7.88
C ARG A 36 13.23 11.72 8.44
N VAL A 37 12.26 11.98 9.31
CA VAL A 37 11.44 10.90 9.86
C VAL A 37 10.46 10.44 8.78
N GLY A 38 10.41 9.13 8.54
CA GLY A 38 9.44 8.51 7.65
C GLY A 38 8.01 8.62 8.17
N PRO A 39 7.01 8.07 7.46
CA PRO A 39 5.61 8.23 7.84
C PRO A 39 5.34 7.71 9.27
N ASN A 40 4.93 8.61 10.17
CA ASN A 40 4.56 8.33 11.56
C ASN A 40 3.15 8.88 11.92
N VAL A 41 2.41 9.38 10.93
CA VAL A 41 1.17 10.17 11.15
C VAL A 41 -0.06 9.27 11.36
N VAL A 42 -0.11 8.10 10.73
CA VAL A 42 -1.26 7.18 10.78
C VAL A 42 -1.00 6.05 11.80
N ARG A 43 -1.24 6.40 13.07
CA ARG A 43 -1.17 5.54 14.29
C ARG A 43 0.23 4.96 14.59
N PHE A 44 0.33 4.06 15.60
CA PHE A 44 1.56 3.46 16.12
C PHE A 44 2.56 3.12 15.00
N TYR A 45 3.67 3.86 14.93
CA TYR A 45 4.77 3.70 13.96
C TYR A 45 4.38 3.71 12.47
N GLY A 46 3.23 4.28 12.11
CA GLY A 46 2.77 4.40 10.72
C GLY A 46 2.35 3.07 10.07
N ILE A 47 2.06 2.03 10.86
CA ILE A 47 1.66 0.70 10.33
C ILE A 47 0.42 0.78 9.44
N LEU A 48 -0.50 1.70 9.75
CA LEU A 48 -1.74 1.89 8.98
C LEU A 48 -1.58 2.80 7.75
N GLN A 49 -0.38 3.32 7.49
CA GLN A 49 -0.13 4.20 6.35
C GLN A 49 -0.51 3.58 4.99
N PRO A 50 -0.18 2.32 4.69
CA PRO A 50 -0.52 1.74 3.39
C PRO A 50 -2.04 1.60 3.18
N PHE A 51 -2.79 1.32 4.26
CA PHE A 51 -4.25 1.28 4.21
C PHE A 51 -4.85 2.66 3.99
N ALA A 52 -4.33 3.69 4.66
CA ALA A 52 -4.77 5.07 4.47
C ALA A 52 -4.51 5.58 3.05
N ASP A 53 -3.38 5.22 2.46
CA ASP A 53 -3.07 5.58 1.07
C ASP A 53 -3.98 4.85 0.07
N GLY A 54 -4.26 3.56 0.31
CA GLY A 54 -5.21 2.78 -0.49
C GLY A 54 -6.61 3.38 -0.45
N LEU A 55 -7.13 3.69 0.75
CA LEU A 55 -8.42 4.35 0.91
C LEU A 55 -8.43 5.73 0.22
N LYS A 56 -7.38 6.53 0.38
CA LYS A 56 -7.25 7.82 -0.30
C LYS A 56 -7.33 7.69 -1.82
N LEU A 57 -6.75 6.64 -2.40
CA LEU A 57 -6.83 6.36 -3.84
C LEU A 57 -8.23 5.89 -4.25
N LEU A 58 -8.92 5.11 -3.42
CA LEU A 58 -10.29 4.65 -3.70
C LEU A 58 -11.30 5.79 -3.76
N PHE A 59 -11.12 6.82 -2.93
CA PHE A 59 -11.96 8.02 -2.95
C PHE A 59 -11.51 9.07 -3.95
N LYS A 60 -10.36 8.89 -4.60
CA LYS A 60 -9.87 9.82 -5.61
C LYS A 60 -10.61 9.56 -6.91
N GLU A 61 -11.20 10.60 -7.49
CA GLU A 61 -11.85 10.50 -8.80
C GLU A 61 -10.85 10.00 -9.84
N ALA A 62 -11.26 8.98 -10.60
CA ALA A 62 -10.48 8.43 -11.70
C ALA A 62 -10.50 9.42 -12.87
N VAL A 63 -9.56 10.36 -12.88
CA VAL A 63 -9.39 11.30 -13.99
C VAL A 63 -8.79 10.55 -15.19
N ILE A 64 -9.63 10.05 -16.09
CA ILE A 64 -9.23 9.59 -17.42
C ILE A 64 -9.15 10.83 -18.31
N ASN A 65 -7.99 11.49 -18.27
CA ASN A 65 -7.72 12.60 -19.18
C ASN A 65 -7.17 12.07 -20.52
N PHE A 66 -7.95 11.24 -21.22
CA PHE A 66 -7.59 10.76 -22.56
C PHE A 66 -8.04 11.74 -23.65
N LEU A 67 -8.89 12.72 -23.33
CA LEU A 67 -9.62 13.51 -24.33
C LEU A 67 -9.29 15.02 -24.32
N LEU A 68 -8.49 15.55 -23.39
CA LEU A 68 -8.12 16.99 -23.37
C LEU A 68 -6.73 17.29 -23.96
N MET A 69 -6.17 16.37 -24.75
CA MET A 69 -4.85 16.49 -25.38
C MET A 69 -4.93 16.43 -26.92
N GLY A 70 -6.07 16.88 -27.48
CA GLY A 70 -6.29 17.11 -28.91
C GLY A 70 -6.60 18.57 -29.17
#